data_AF-A0A6I2HD62-F1
#
_entry.id   AF-A0A6I2HD62-F1
#
_cell.length_a   1.000
_cell.length_b   1.000
_cell.length_c   1.000
_cell.angle_alpha   90.00
_cell.angle_beta   90.00
_cell.angle_gamma   90.00
#
_symmetry.space_group_name_H-M   'P 1'
#
loop_
_entity.id
_entity.type
_entity.pdbx_description
1 polymer ?
#
loop_
_entity_poly.entity_id
_entity_poly.type
_entity_poly.pdbx_seq_one_letter_code
_entity_poly.pdbx_strand_id
1 'polypeptide(L)'
;MDAIRVDSWGQLHEQLFEGSWNEALGRYRPSYAFRGVPDREHDLSTALVRLGGNFARHERDLLRAFRKYARGRADDRSYSVWDWLALAQHHGLPTRLLDWTFSPYVALHFLTEDPAQYDVEGAVWCVDYRVTNRALPAALKRQLQREGADVFTAEMLHAAATDLGSFDQLTRKPFVLFFEPPSLDERIVNQFALFSVMNGAPWRIDEFLAHQRMGVRKLLIPARLKAEIRDKLDQANITERVLFPGLDGLCRWLRRYYSPMGLPAGLPAAPQVPEPPESEDVGSGAGSEEPARGTRRNRVAKTRARTRGAPARGRSAHARSGH
;
A
#
# COMPACT_ATOMS: atom_id res chain seq x y z
N MET A 1 27.11 0.87 -9.35
CA MET A 1 26.07 0.87 -8.31
C MET A 1 26.64 0.16 -7.11
N ASP A 2 26.70 0.83 -5.97
CA ASP A 2 27.36 0.26 -4.79
C ASP A 2 26.34 -0.58 -4.03
N ALA A 3 26.51 -1.90 -4.11
CA ALA A 3 25.76 -2.84 -3.31
C ALA A 3 26.44 -2.97 -1.94
N ILE A 4 25.68 -2.75 -0.86
CA ILE A 4 26.17 -2.78 0.51
C ILE A 4 25.61 -4.02 1.18
N ARG A 5 26.47 -4.96 1.57
CA ARG A 5 26.05 -6.13 2.34
C ARG A 5 25.92 -5.74 3.80
N VAL A 6 24.79 -6.11 4.42
CA VAL A 6 24.58 -5.95 5.86
C VAL A 6 24.76 -7.28 6.58
N ASP A 7 25.33 -7.23 7.78
CA ASP A 7 25.68 -8.41 8.56
C ASP A 7 24.79 -8.64 9.77
N SER A 8 24.05 -7.63 10.22
CA SER A 8 23.15 -7.70 11.37
C SER A 8 21.94 -6.78 11.23
N TRP A 9 20.91 -7.01 12.05
CA TRP A 9 19.78 -6.09 12.19
C TRP A 9 20.21 -4.66 12.56
N GLY A 10 21.20 -4.50 13.43
CA GLY A 10 21.70 -3.19 13.86
C GLY A 10 22.30 -2.40 12.69
N GLN A 11 23.21 -3.03 11.95
CA GLN A 11 23.81 -2.42 10.76
C GLN A 11 22.76 -2.13 9.68
N LEU A 12 21.79 -3.04 9.47
CA LEU A 12 20.68 -2.80 8.55
C LEU A 12 19.91 -1.53 8.93
N HIS A 13 19.58 -1.37 10.21
CA HIS A 13 18.86 -0.19 10.70
C HIS A 13 19.68 1.09 10.47
N GLU A 14 20.98 1.09 10.80
CA GLU A 14 21.87 2.22 10.51
C GLU A 14 21.87 2.59 9.02
N GLN A 15 21.98 1.58 8.14
CA GLN A 15 21.99 1.80 6.69
C GLN A 15 20.66 2.33 6.15
N LEU A 16 19.52 1.84 6.66
CA LEU A 16 18.19 2.31 6.23
C LEU A 16 17.96 3.78 6.58
N PHE A 17 18.52 4.26 7.70
CA PHE A 17 18.36 5.64 8.16
C PHE A 17 19.57 6.54 7.88
N GLU A 18 20.56 6.05 7.13
CA GLU A 18 21.73 6.83 6.71
C GLU A 18 21.29 8.06 5.91
N GLY A 19 21.84 9.23 6.28
CA GLY A 19 21.54 10.50 5.60
C GLY A 19 20.12 11.03 5.87
N SER A 20 19.46 10.56 6.93
CA SER A 20 18.11 11.03 7.31
C SER A 20 18.09 12.44 7.90
N TRP A 21 19.21 12.93 8.45
CA TRP A 21 19.30 14.30 8.98
C TRP A 21 19.21 15.34 7.85
N ASN A 22 18.26 16.26 7.98
CA ASN A 22 18.09 17.40 7.09
C ASN A 22 18.42 18.69 7.86
N GLU A 23 19.58 19.27 7.56
CA GLU A 23 20.10 20.45 8.24
C GLU A 23 19.21 21.69 8.07
N ALA A 24 18.71 21.93 6.85
CA ALA A 24 17.84 23.06 6.56
C ALA A 24 16.52 23.03 7.35
N LEU A 25 16.03 21.83 7.68
CA LEU A 25 14.80 21.63 8.47
C LEU A 25 15.06 21.41 9.96
N GLY A 26 16.30 21.15 10.38
CA GLY A 26 16.65 20.74 11.74
C GLY A 26 15.94 19.46 12.19
N ARG A 27 15.66 18.52 11.26
CA ARG A 27 14.85 17.32 11.50
C ARG A 27 15.35 16.12 10.72
N TYR A 28 15.01 14.92 11.19
CA TYR A 28 15.21 13.68 10.44
C TYR A 28 14.10 13.52 9.39
N ARG A 29 14.41 13.83 8.13
CA ARG A 29 13.51 13.75 6.98
C ARG A 29 14.29 13.25 5.76
N PRO A 30 14.43 11.92 5.59
CA PRO A 30 15.09 11.36 4.42
C PRO A 30 14.25 11.60 3.17
N SER A 31 14.91 11.67 2.01
CA SER A 31 14.28 11.73 0.69
C SER A 31 14.38 10.42 -0.07
N TYR A 32 14.33 9.30 0.65
CA TYR A 32 14.50 7.98 0.08
C TYR A 32 13.15 7.30 -0.14
N ALA A 33 13.01 6.72 -1.33
CA ALA A 33 12.03 5.69 -1.63
C ALA A 33 12.69 4.32 -1.43
N PHE A 34 11.98 3.41 -0.76
CA PHE A 34 12.46 2.07 -0.45
C PHE A 34 11.64 1.01 -1.20
N ARG A 35 12.31 -0.05 -1.66
CA ARG A 35 11.67 -1.25 -2.19
C ARG A 35 12.43 -2.49 -1.74
N GLY A 36 11.77 -3.33 -0.94
CA GLY A 36 12.30 -4.64 -0.60
C GLY A 36 11.93 -5.66 -1.65
N VAL A 37 12.90 -6.49 -2.03
CA VAL A 37 12.71 -7.64 -2.90
C VAL A 37 13.24 -8.89 -2.21
N PRO A 38 12.45 -9.98 -2.16
CA PRO A 38 12.83 -11.18 -1.43
C PRO A 38 14.04 -11.90 -2.08
N ASP A 39 14.24 -11.78 -3.39
CA ASP A 39 15.46 -12.26 -4.06
C ASP A 39 16.29 -11.06 -4.56
N ARG A 40 17.59 -11.04 -4.27
CA ARG A 40 18.52 -10.00 -4.73
C ARG A 40 18.66 -9.95 -6.26
N GLU A 41 18.43 -11.06 -6.96
CA GLU A 41 18.47 -11.16 -8.42
C GLU A 41 17.18 -10.64 -9.07
N HIS A 42 16.16 -10.31 -8.28
CA HIS A 42 14.91 -9.72 -8.76
C HIS A 42 15.17 -8.33 -9.38
N ASP A 43 14.88 -8.22 -10.67
CA ASP A 43 15.01 -6.99 -11.44
C ASP A 43 13.86 -6.01 -11.17
N LEU A 44 14.03 -4.73 -11.50
CA LEU A 44 12.97 -3.73 -11.32
C LEU A 44 12.06 -3.65 -12.55
N SER A 45 11.71 -4.83 -13.10
CA SER A 45 10.70 -4.97 -14.15
C SER A 45 9.29 -4.80 -13.58
N THR A 46 8.48 -4.00 -14.26
CA THR A 46 7.08 -3.80 -13.92
C THR A 46 6.25 -5.03 -14.32
N ALA A 47 5.08 -5.19 -13.71
CA ALA A 47 4.17 -6.29 -14.08
C ALA A 47 3.82 -6.25 -15.57
N LEU A 48 3.67 -5.05 -16.15
CA LEU A 48 3.44 -4.90 -17.59
C LEU A 48 4.61 -5.46 -18.41
N VAL A 49 5.87 -5.12 -18.09
CA VAL A 49 7.04 -5.64 -18.82
C VAL A 49 7.18 -7.15 -18.69
N ARG A 50 6.77 -7.75 -17.56
CA ARG A 50 6.84 -9.22 -17.38
C ARG A 50 5.84 -10.00 -18.27
N LEU A 51 4.79 -9.36 -18.81
CA LEU A 51 3.79 -10.05 -19.64
C LEU A 51 4.30 -10.52 -21.02
N GLY A 52 5.48 -10.09 -21.48
CA GLY A 52 5.93 -10.27 -22.87
C GLY A 52 5.17 -9.43 -23.92
N GLY A 53 5.76 -9.26 -25.11
CA GLY A 53 5.08 -8.74 -26.30
C GLY A 53 5.11 -7.21 -26.53
N ASN A 54 4.19 -6.68 -27.35
CA ASN A 54 4.11 -5.25 -27.67
C ASN A 54 3.41 -4.46 -26.55
N PHE A 55 4.09 -4.29 -25.41
CA PHE A 55 3.55 -3.74 -24.17
C PHE A 55 2.86 -2.39 -24.31
N ALA A 56 3.43 -1.48 -25.11
CA ALA A 56 2.90 -0.13 -25.26
C ALA A 56 1.48 -0.11 -25.87
N ARG A 57 1.17 -1.06 -26.75
CA ARG A 57 -0.18 -1.21 -27.31
C ARG A 57 -1.13 -1.87 -26.30
N HIS A 58 -0.67 -2.93 -25.63
CA HIS A 58 -1.47 -3.66 -24.65
C HIS A 58 -1.85 -2.80 -23.45
N GLU A 59 -0.97 -1.91 -22.96
CA GLU A 59 -1.27 -1.04 -21.82
C GLU A 59 -2.45 -0.10 -22.08
N ARG A 60 -2.50 0.52 -23.27
CA ARG A 60 -3.62 1.41 -23.62
C ARG A 60 -4.94 0.66 -23.67
N ASP A 61 -4.93 -0.56 -24.23
CA ASP A 61 -6.12 -1.39 -24.35
C ASP A 61 -6.56 -1.96 -23.00
N LEU A 62 -5.62 -2.39 -22.16
CA LEU A 62 -5.86 -2.82 -20.77
C LEU A 62 -6.48 -1.69 -19.94
N LEU A 63 -5.87 -0.50 -19.96
CA LEU A 63 -6.37 0.64 -19.20
C LEU A 63 -7.73 1.11 -19.73
N ARG A 64 -7.96 1.08 -21.05
CA ARG A 64 -9.27 1.38 -21.64
C ARG A 64 -10.33 0.38 -21.19
N ALA A 65 -10.02 -0.92 -21.21
CA ALA A 65 -10.94 -1.96 -20.76
C ALA A 65 -11.23 -1.82 -19.25
N PHE A 66 -10.21 -1.64 -18.43
CA PHE A 66 -10.35 -1.41 -17.00
C PHE A 66 -11.28 -0.22 -16.72
N ARG A 67 -11.03 0.94 -17.36
CA ARG A 67 -11.88 2.14 -17.25
C ARG A 67 -13.31 1.92 -17.74
N LYS A 68 -13.56 0.99 -18.66
CA LYS A 68 -14.92 0.68 -19.14
C LYS A 68 -15.73 -0.04 -18.07
N TYR A 69 -15.11 -0.99 -17.36
CA TYR A 69 -15.79 -1.88 -16.40
C TYR A 69 -15.70 -1.41 -14.94
N ALA A 70 -14.70 -0.59 -14.61
CA ALA A 70 -14.54 -0.02 -13.27
C ALA A 70 -15.48 1.19 -13.04
N ARG A 71 -16.16 1.69 -14.09
CA ARG A 71 -17.11 2.80 -14.02
C ARG A 71 -18.28 2.49 -13.11
N GLY A 72 -18.56 3.38 -12.16
CA GLY A 72 -19.66 3.26 -11.20
C GLY A 72 -19.28 3.60 -9.77
N ARG A 73 -18.03 3.97 -9.49
CA ARG A 73 -17.62 4.54 -8.21
C ARG A 73 -17.87 6.06 -8.23
N ALA A 74 -18.26 6.60 -7.07
CA ALA A 74 -18.83 7.95 -6.94
C ALA A 74 -17.91 9.12 -7.38
N ASP A 75 -16.63 8.86 -7.66
CA ASP A 75 -15.60 9.85 -8.02
C ASP A 75 -15.01 9.70 -9.44
N ASP A 76 -15.50 8.76 -10.26
CA ASP A 76 -14.86 8.38 -11.53
C ASP A 76 -14.78 9.50 -12.60
N ARG A 77 -15.56 10.58 -12.46
CA ARG A 77 -15.66 11.64 -13.48
C ARG A 77 -14.50 12.64 -13.46
N SER A 78 -13.74 12.71 -12.36
CA SER A 78 -12.59 13.63 -12.20
C SER A 78 -11.23 12.93 -12.34
N TYR A 79 -11.20 11.59 -12.39
CA TYR A 79 -9.94 10.84 -12.40
C TYR A 79 -9.13 11.08 -13.68
N SER A 80 -7.90 11.55 -13.48
CA SER A 80 -6.87 11.64 -14.50
C SER A 80 -6.39 10.24 -14.92
N VAL A 81 -5.59 10.17 -15.99
CA VAL A 81 -4.97 8.90 -16.39
C VAL A 81 -4.12 8.28 -15.27
N TRP A 82 -3.52 9.12 -14.41
CA TRP A 82 -2.63 8.71 -13.34
C TRP A 82 -3.39 8.11 -12.17
N ASP A 83 -4.57 8.65 -11.85
CA ASP A 83 -5.48 8.08 -10.86
C ASP A 83 -5.99 6.71 -11.31
N TRP A 84 -6.38 6.59 -12.58
CA TRP A 84 -6.79 5.32 -13.16
C TRP A 84 -5.66 4.29 -13.17
N LEU A 85 -4.43 4.71 -13.44
CA LEU A 85 -3.27 3.82 -13.45
C LEU A 85 -2.92 3.35 -12.03
N ALA A 86 -2.97 4.24 -11.04
CA ALA A 86 -2.79 3.91 -9.63
C ALA A 86 -3.87 2.93 -9.13
N LEU A 87 -5.14 3.18 -9.46
CA LEU A 87 -6.25 2.30 -9.10
C LEU A 87 -6.11 0.92 -9.76
N ALA A 88 -5.73 0.88 -11.03
CA ALA A 88 -5.52 -0.36 -11.76
C ALA A 88 -4.38 -1.20 -11.14
N GLN A 89 -3.24 -0.56 -10.84
CA GLN A 89 -2.09 -1.19 -10.16
C GLN A 89 -2.50 -1.76 -8.80
N HIS A 90 -3.27 -0.99 -8.02
CA HIS A 90 -3.74 -1.41 -6.70
C HIS A 90 -4.56 -2.71 -6.76
N HIS A 91 -5.42 -2.86 -7.78
CA HIS A 91 -6.22 -4.07 -8.03
C HIS A 91 -5.46 -5.17 -8.78
N GLY A 92 -4.15 -5.02 -9.00
CA GLY A 92 -3.31 -6.06 -9.60
C GLY A 92 -3.35 -6.10 -11.13
N LEU A 93 -3.91 -5.08 -11.80
CA LEU A 93 -3.79 -4.99 -13.25
C LEU A 93 -2.31 -4.73 -13.59
N PRO A 94 -1.74 -5.45 -14.58
CA PRO A 94 -0.38 -5.17 -15.03
C PRO A 94 -0.26 -3.75 -15.58
N THR A 95 0.50 -2.88 -14.90
CA THR A 95 0.77 -1.50 -15.33
C THR A 95 2.28 -1.23 -15.47
N ARG A 96 2.64 -0.08 -16.07
CA ARG A 96 4.02 0.42 -16.08
C ARG A 96 4.49 0.99 -14.73
N LEU A 97 3.66 0.98 -13.69
CA LEU A 97 4.04 1.45 -12.37
C LEU A 97 4.86 0.37 -11.65
N LEU A 98 5.72 0.84 -10.75
CA LEU A 98 6.41 -0.01 -9.79
C LEU A 98 6.17 0.53 -8.40
N ASP A 99 5.88 -0.36 -7.45
CA ASP A 99 5.56 0.01 -6.07
C ASP A 99 6.83 0.35 -5.27
N TRP A 100 6.76 1.40 -4.48
CA TRP A 100 7.77 1.78 -3.51
C TRP A 100 7.07 2.21 -2.21
N THR A 101 7.83 2.42 -1.16
CA THR A 101 7.33 2.97 0.10
C THR A 101 8.31 3.98 0.66
N PHE A 102 7.81 5.00 1.35
CA PHE A 102 8.66 5.88 2.17
C PHE A 102 9.11 5.20 3.46
N SER A 103 8.44 4.11 3.87
CA SER A 103 8.75 3.40 5.11
C SER A 103 9.78 2.29 4.88
N PRO A 104 10.98 2.38 5.47
CA PRO A 104 11.96 1.31 5.37
C PRO A 104 11.43 -0.02 5.95
N TYR A 105 10.57 0.03 6.97
CA TYR A 105 9.97 -1.18 7.55
C TYR A 105 8.92 -1.82 6.66
N VAL A 106 8.14 -1.04 5.90
CA VAL A 106 7.25 -1.59 4.89
C VAL A 106 8.06 -2.25 3.77
N ALA A 107 9.22 -1.68 3.38
CA ALA A 107 10.11 -2.34 2.44
C ALA A 107 10.67 -3.67 3.00
N LEU A 108 11.08 -3.71 4.27
CA LEU A 108 11.50 -4.95 4.92
C LEU A 108 10.35 -5.97 5.05
N HIS A 109 9.10 -5.52 5.13
CA HIS A 109 7.95 -6.41 5.05
C HIS A 109 7.90 -7.08 3.67
N PHE A 110 7.94 -6.33 2.57
CA PHE A 110 7.94 -6.94 1.23
C PHE A 110 9.16 -7.83 0.96
N LEU A 111 10.33 -7.49 1.53
CA LEU A 111 11.53 -8.34 1.51
C LEU A 111 11.32 -9.73 2.14
N THR A 112 10.41 -9.83 3.11
CA THR A 112 10.18 -11.05 3.93
C THR A 112 8.76 -11.57 3.80
N GLU A 113 8.03 -11.18 2.75
CA GLU A 113 6.61 -11.53 2.59
C GLU A 113 6.39 -13.02 2.30
N ASP A 114 7.35 -13.65 1.61
CA ASP A 114 7.29 -15.05 1.21
C ASP A 114 8.29 -15.90 2.01
N PRO A 115 7.83 -16.69 2.98
CA PRO A 115 8.67 -17.64 3.72
C PRO A 115 9.40 -18.64 2.82
N ALA A 116 8.86 -18.97 1.64
CA ALA A 116 9.51 -19.89 0.72
C ALA A 116 10.81 -19.33 0.11
N GLN A 117 11.07 -18.03 0.26
CA GLN A 117 12.28 -17.37 -0.22
C GLN A 117 13.21 -16.96 0.93
N TYR A 118 13.08 -17.55 2.12
CA TYR A 118 13.95 -17.20 3.26
C TYR A 118 15.37 -17.76 3.16
N ASP A 119 15.59 -18.73 2.29
CA ASP A 119 16.87 -19.39 2.02
C ASP A 119 17.76 -18.63 1.02
N VAL A 120 17.18 -17.74 0.21
CA VAL A 120 17.91 -16.87 -0.71
C VAL A 120 18.22 -15.50 -0.09
N GLU A 121 19.22 -14.81 -0.62
CA GLU A 121 19.51 -13.44 -0.24
C GLU A 121 18.49 -12.48 -0.84
N GLY A 122 17.99 -11.54 -0.06
CA GLY A 122 17.12 -10.47 -0.55
C GLY A 122 17.87 -9.16 -0.74
N ALA A 123 17.16 -8.14 -1.22
CA ALA A 123 17.72 -6.80 -1.33
C ALA A 123 16.70 -5.71 -0.97
N VAL A 124 17.19 -4.59 -0.45
CA VAL A 124 16.42 -3.35 -0.31
C VAL A 124 17.05 -2.29 -1.19
N TRP A 125 16.27 -1.76 -2.12
CA TRP A 125 16.64 -0.61 -2.92
C TRP A 125 16.31 0.66 -2.14
N CYS A 126 17.27 1.58 -2.02
CA CYS A 126 17.11 2.90 -1.41
C CYS A 126 17.43 3.95 -2.48
N VAL A 127 16.42 4.69 -2.94
CA VAL A 127 16.56 5.66 -4.04
C VAL A 127 16.19 7.06 -3.56
N ASP A 128 17.14 7.98 -3.63
CA ASP A 128 16.91 9.40 -3.37
C ASP A 128 16.15 10.01 -4.55
N TYR A 129 14.86 10.26 -4.35
CA TYR A 129 14.02 10.83 -5.39
C TYR A 129 14.43 12.26 -5.75
N ARG A 130 15.06 13.03 -4.86
CA ARG A 130 15.56 14.39 -5.19
C ARG A 130 16.75 14.34 -6.14
N VAL A 131 17.64 13.34 -5.98
CA VAL A 131 18.72 13.11 -6.93
C VAL A 131 18.17 12.62 -8.27
N THR A 132 17.21 11.70 -8.22
CA THR A 132 16.51 11.17 -9.41
C THR A 132 15.83 12.30 -10.20
N ASN A 133 15.20 13.25 -9.51
CA ASN A 133 14.53 14.42 -10.11
C ASN A 133 15.47 15.28 -10.97
N ARG A 134 16.79 15.21 -10.79
CA ARG A 134 17.77 15.93 -11.62
C ARG A 134 17.78 15.44 -13.06
N ALA A 135 17.35 14.21 -13.33
CA ALA A 135 17.23 13.67 -14.68
C ALA A 135 15.92 14.09 -15.38
N LEU A 136 14.97 14.70 -14.67
CA LEU A 136 13.66 15.03 -15.23
C LEU A 136 13.73 16.09 -16.35
N PRO A 137 12.80 16.03 -17.32
CA PRO A 137 12.54 17.09 -18.29
C PRO A 137 12.25 18.44 -17.62
N ALA A 138 12.54 19.53 -18.36
CA ALA A 138 12.33 20.88 -17.85
C ALA A 138 10.87 21.18 -17.47
N ALA A 139 9.90 20.60 -18.18
CA ALA A 139 8.46 20.75 -17.85
C ALA A 139 8.14 20.21 -16.46
N LEU A 140 8.60 19.00 -16.14
CA LEU A 140 8.39 18.34 -14.85
C LEU A 140 9.16 19.04 -13.73
N LYS A 141 10.41 19.48 -13.98
CA LYS A 141 11.18 20.28 -13.02
C LYS A 141 10.49 21.59 -12.65
N ARG A 142 9.93 22.31 -13.64
CA ARG A 142 9.15 23.52 -13.37
C ARG A 142 7.90 23.23 -12.54
N GLN A 143 7.27 22.07 -12.74
CA GLN A 143 6.11 21.69 -11.95
C GLN A 143 6.49 21.47 -10.48
N LEU A 144 7.56 20.72 -10.18
CA LEU A 144 8.06 20.58 -8.81
C LEU A 144 8.37 21.93 -8.16
N GLN A 145 9.04 22.82 -8.89
CA GLN A 145 9.42 24.15 -8.40
C GLN A 145 8.21 25.03 -8.08
N ARG A 146 7.16 24.98 -8.90
CA ARG A 146 5.93 25.77 -8.68
C ARG A 146 5.21 25.34 -7.41
N GLU A 147 5.13 24.04 -7.17
CA GLU A 147 4.44 23.48 -5.99
C GLU A 147 5.32 23.47 -4.73
N GLY A 148 6.63 23.72 -4.86
CA GLY A 148 7.57 23.59 -3.75
C GLY A 148 7.70 22.15 -3.24
N ALA A 149 7.53 21.17 -4.13
CA ALA A 149 7.48 19.75 -3.79
C ALA A 149 8.73 18.99 -4.29
N ASP A 150 9.06 17.88 -3.62
CA ASP A 150 10.13 16.97 -4.05
C ASP A 150 9.59 15.65 -4.64
N VAL A 151 8.30 15.36 -4.46
CA VAL A 151 7.60 14.17 -4.99
C VAL A 151 6.34 14.68 -5.70
N PHE A 152 5.97 14.03 -6.80
CA PHE A 152 4.76 14.42 -7.54
C PHE A 152 3.50 13.85 -6.88
N THR A 153 2.38 14.52 -7.06
CA THR A 153 1.05 13.91 -6.96
C THR A 153 0.53 13.54 -8.35
N ALA A 154 -0.52 12.72 -8.42
CA ALA A 154 -1.21 12.43 -9.68
C ALA A 154 -1.75 13.70 -10.36
N GLU A 155 -2.20 14.70 -9.59
CA GLU A 155 -2.66 15.99 -10.10
C GLU A 155 -1.52 16.80 -10.75
N MET A 156 -0.37 16.88 -10.09
CA MET A 156 0.82 17.55 -10.65
C MET A 156 1.27 16.89 -11.96
N LEU A 157 1.22 15.56 -12.01
CA LEU A 157 1.52 14.82 -13.22
C LEU A 157 0.51 15.10 -14.32
N HIS A 158 -0.79 15.12 -14.00
CA HIS A 158 -1.84 15.44 -14.97
C HIS A 158 -1.65 16.84 -15.57
N ALA A 159 -1.29 17.82 -14.74
CA ALA A 159 -1.00 19.19 -15.19
C ALA A 159 0.22 19.28 -16.13
N ALA A 160 1.23 18.44 -15.92
CA ALA A 160 2.42 18.39 -16.77
C ALA A 160 2.28 17.50 -18.01
N ALA A 161 1.48 16.44 -17.92
CA ALA A 161 1.21 15.47 -18.97
C ALA A 161 -0.18 14.85 -18.79
N THR A 162 -1.12 15.21 -19.67
CA THR A 162 -2.53 14.85 -19.56
C THR A 162 -2.81 13.37 -19.85
N ASP A 163 -1.91 12.70 -20.56
CA ASP A 163 -2.00 11.29 -20.93
C ASP A 163 -0.60 10.63 -21.01
N LEU A 164 -0.56 9.29 -21.10
CA LEU A 164 0.71 8.55 -21.16
C LEU A 164 1.53 8.88 -22.42
N GLY A 165 0.89 9.24 -23.52
CA GLY A 165 1.57 9.60 -24.76
C GLY A 165 2.28 10.95 -24.66
N SER A 166 1.62 11.97 -24.08
CA SER A 166 2.25 13.27 -23.81
C SER A 166 3.37 13.14 -22.78
N PHE A 167 3.23 12.28 -21.77
CA PHE A 167 4.29 11.95 -20.82
C PHE A 167 5.52 11.35 -21.51
N ASP A 168 5.31 10.34 -22.36
CA ASP A 168 6.39 9.68 -23.10
C ASP A 168 7.13 10.64 -24.04
N GLN A 169 6.43 11.67 -24.54
CA GLN A 169 6.96 12.66 -25.48
C GLN A 169 7.66 13.86 -24.81
N LEU A 170 7.64 13.98 -23.47
CA LEU A 170 8.31 15.07 -22.75
C LEU A 170 9.81 15.14 -23.05
N THR A 171 10.44 14.00 -23.34
CA THR A 171 11.82 13.90 -23.81
C THR A 171 12.07 12.51 -24.41
N ARG A 172 13.07 12.40 -25.30
CA ARG A 172 13.55 11.10 -25.80
C ARG A 172 14.50 10.38 -24.82
N LYS A 173 15.06 11.10 -23.84
CA LYS A 173 15.99 10.51 -22.86
C LYS A 173 15.20 9.72 -21.81
N PRO A 174 15.69 8.56 -21.34
CA PRO A 174 15.05 7.85 -20.24
C PRO A 174 15.01 8.71 -18.97
N PHE A 175 13.90 8.71 -18.26
CA PHE A 175 13.80 9.29 -16.93
C PHE A 175 12.83 8.48 -16.06
N VAL A 176 13.14 8.40 -14.77
CA VAL A 176 12.25 7.85 -13.74
C VAL A 176 11.68 8.98 -12.91
N LEU A 177 10.40 8.90 -12.60
CA LEU A 177 9.70 9.83 -11.75
C LEU A 177 9.01 9.05 -10.63
N PHE A 178 9.01 9.62 -9.43
CA PHE A 178 8.25 9.13 -8.27
C PHE A 178 7.05 10.01 -8.01
N PHE A 179 5.89 9.40 -7.75
CA PHE A 179 4.67 10.11 -7.39
C PHE A 179 3.86 9.38 -6.33
N GLU A 180 3.19 10.15 -5.48
CA GLU A 180 2.23 9.65 -4.51
C GLU A 180 0.89 9.38 -5.22
N PRO A 181 0.37 8.15 -5.10
CA PRO A 181 -0.98 7.88 -5.58
C PRO A 181 -2.01 8.65 -4.74
N PRO A 182 -3.16 9.01 -5.33
CA PRO A 182 -4.30 9.47 -4.55
C PRO A 182 -4.67 8.46 -3.45
N SER A 183 -5.18 8.96 -2.31
CA SER A 183 -5.68 8.15 -1.19
C SER A 183 -7.02 7.48 -1.55
N LEU A 184 -6.99 6.58 -2.55
CA LEU A 184 -8.16 5.89 -3.09
C LEU A 184 -8.61 4.73 -2.21
N ASP A 185 -7.72 4.20 -1.37
CA ASP A 185 -7.96 3.03 -0.53
C ASP A 185 -7.02 3.03 0.70
N GLU A 186 -7.48 2.43 1.81
CA GLU A 186 -6.74 2.30 3.06
C GLU A 186 -5.40 1.57 2.91
N ARG A 187 -5.29 0.60 2.00
CA ARG A 187 -4.04 -0.12 1.72
C ARG A 187 -2.94 0.82 1.23
N ILE A 188 -3.28 1.76 0.35
CA ILE A 188 -2.32 2.73 -0.19
C ILE A 188 -1.78 3.59 0.95
N VAL A 189 -2.66 4.04 1.83
CA VAL A 189 -2.33 4.85 3.00
C VAL A 189 -1.45 4.06 3.99
N ASN A 190 -1.85 2.84 4.34
CA ASN A 190 -1.16 2.03 5.36
C ASN A 190 0.25 1.58 4.92
N GLN A 191 0.49 1.48 3.61
CA GLN A 191 1.80 1.11 3.08
C GLN A 191 2.76 2.31 2.96
N PHE A 192 2.30 3.52 3.27
CA PHE A 192 3.03 4.77 3.02
C PHE A 192 3.63 4.78 1.60
N ALA A 193 2.77 4.42 0.63
CA ALA A 193 3.18 4.02 -0.70
C ALA A 193 3.49 5.22 -1.61
N LEU A 194 4.38 4.98 -2.57
CA LEU A 194 4.57 5.81 -3.75
C LEU A 194 4.82 4.91 -4.96
N PHE A 195 4.56 5.43 -6.15
CA PHE A 195 4.84 4.73 -7.39
C PHE A 195 6.00 5.39 -8.12
N SER A 196 6.79 4.57 -8.81
CA SER A 196 7.68 5.08 -9.85
C SER A 196 7.12 4.77 -11.23
N VAL A 197 7.36 5.67 -12.18
CA VAL A 197 7.05 5.49 -13.59
C VAL A 197 8.24 5.93 -14.44
N MET A 198 8.55 5.14 -15.46
CA MET A 198 9.50 5.52 -16.52
C MET A 198 8.72 5.95 -17.76
N ASN A 199 9.24 6.92 -18.51
CA ASN A 199 8.74 7.15 -19.87
C ASN A 199 8.97 5.91 -20.74
N GLY A 200 8.31 5.83 -21.89
CA GLY A 200 8.34 4.69 -22.83
C GLY A 200 9.71 4.35 -23.45
N ALA A 201 10.82 4.68 -22.80
CA ALA A 201 12.15 4.17 -23.09
C ALA A 201 12.21 2.65 -22.89
N PRO A 202 13.04 1.92 -23.65
CA PRO A 202 13.16 0.46 -23.54
C PRO A 202 13.97 0.00 -22.31
N TRP A 203 14.20 0.89 -21.35
CA TRP A 203 15.05 0.62 -20.19
C TRP A 203 14.20 0.09 -19.05
N ARG A 204 14.79 -0.79 -18.24
CA ARG A 204 14.23 -1.09 -16.92
C ARG A 204 14.66 -0.03 -15.90
N ILE A 205 13.91 0.09 -14.80
CA ILE A 205 14.21 1.05 -13.74
C ILE A 205 15.58 0.75 -13.10
N ASP A 206 15.94 -0.52 -12.90
CA ASP A 206 17.26 -0.91 -12.39
C ASP A 206 18.40 -0.49 -13.33
N GLU A 207 18.19 -0.55 -14.64
CA GLU A 207 19.17 -0.11 -15.64
C GLU A 207 19.37 1.41 -15.59
N PHE A 208 18.28 2.17 -15.47
CA PHE A 208 18.36 3.61 -15.26
C PHE A 208 19.10 3.94 -13.96
N LEU A 209 18.75 3.29 -12.85
CA LEU A 209 19.35 3.52 -11.54
C LEU A 209 20.83 3.10 -11.50
N ALA A 210 21.24 2.08 -12.26
CA ALA A 210 22.64 1.69 -12.37
C ALA A 210 23.52 2.79 -13.00
N HIS A 211 22.95 3.62 -13.87
CA HIS A 211 23.63 4.79 -14.46
C HIS A 211 23.59 6.03 -13.56
N GLN A 212 22.70 6.05 -12.56
CA GLN A 212 22.63 7.13 -11.59
C GLN A 212 23.73 6.96 -10.53
N ARG A 213 24.79 7.78 -10.64
CA ARG A 213 26.00 7.67 -9.81
C ARG A 213 25.81 8.02 -8.33
N MET A 214 24.70 8.66 -7.95
CA MET A 214 24.47 9.16 -6.59
C MET A 214 23.05 8.90 -6.12
N GLY A 215 22.86 8.80 -4.81
CA GLY A 215 21.51 8.68 -4.24
C GLY A 215 20.84 7.35 -4.58
N VAL A 216 21.60 6.30 -4.90
CA VAL A 216 21.08 4.96 -5.10
C VAL A 216 21.94 3.99 -4.31
N ARG A 217 21.32 3.23 -3.40
CA ARG A 217 21.98 2.17 -2.62
C ARG A 217 21.17 0.88 -2.76
N LYS A 218 21.86 -0.25 -2.85
CA LYS A 218 21.25 -1.59 -2.79
C LYS A 218 21.77 -2.31 -1.56
N LEU A 219 20.95 -2.44 -0.53
CA LEU A 219 21.31 -3.18 0.68
C LEU A 219 21.07 -4.66 0.43
N LEU A 220 22.12 -5.48 0.43
CA LEU A 220 22.02 -6.94 0.30
C LEU A 220 21.79 -7.54 1.67
N ILE A 221 20.67 -8.26 1.80
CA ILE A 221 20.20 -8.84 3.06
C ILE A 221 20.41 -10.35 3.00
N PRO A 222 21.35 -10.90 3.79
CA PRO A 222 21.59 -12.33 3.74
C PRO A 222 20.41 -13.11 4.31
N ALA A 223 20.14 -14.29 3.75
CA ALA A 223 19.05 -15.21 4.11
C ALA A 223 18.86 -15.34 5.63
N ARG A 224 19.96 -15.53 6.38
CA ARG A 224 19.97 -15.70 7.84
C ARG A 224 19.29 -14.57 8.63
N LEU A 225 19.18 -13.35 8.08
CA LEU A 225 18.55 -12.22 8.76
C LEU A 225 17.04 -12.13 8.52
N LYS A 226 16.48 -12.82 7.52
CA LYS A 226 15.07 -12.64 7.14
C LYS A 226 14.09 -13.02 8.24
N ALA A 227 14.37 -14.11 8.95
CA ALA A 227 13.57 -14.54 10.09
C ALA A 227 13.58 -13.49 11.22
N GLU A 228 14.77 -13.04 11.62
CA GLU A 228 14.93 -12.01 12.65
C GLU A 228 14.23 -10.70 12.27
N ILE A 229 14.39 -10.27 11.01
CA ILE A 229 13.71 -9.09 10.46
C ILE A 229 12.19 -9.26 10.59
N ARG A 230 11.66 -10.39 10.15
CA ARG A 230 10.22 -10.64 10.20
C ARG A 230 9.67 -10.61 11.62
N ASP A 231 10.31 -11.31 12.56
CA ASP A 231 9.85 -11.36 13.94
C ASP A 231 9.84 -9.97 14.59
N LYS A 232 10.86 -9.15 14.29
CA LYS A 232 10.93 -7.77 14.78
C LYS A 232 9.88 -6.85 14.13
N LEU A 233 9.58 -7.04 12.85
CA LEU A 233 8.47 -6.32 12.19
C LEU A 233 7.13 -6.68 12.81
N ASP A 234 6.90 -7.96 13.12
CA ASP A 234 5.66 -8.42 13.79
C ASP A 234 5.52 -7.77 15.17
N GLN A 235 6.60 -7.71 15.95
CA GLN A 235 6.63 -6.99 17.24
C GLN A 235 6.37 -5.49 17.09
N ALA A 236 6.84 -4.88 16.00
CA ALA A 236 6.59 -3.48 15.65
C ALA A 236 5.21 -3.25 15.00
N ASN A 237 4.36 -4.28 14.93
CA ASN A 237 3.03 -4.27 14.30
C ASN A 237 3.05 -3.95 12.79
N ILE A 238 4.16 -4.18 12.10
CA ILE A 238 4.29 -4.07 10.64
C ILE A 238 3.93 -5.42 10.01
N THR A 239 2.63 -5.69 9.99
CA THR A 239 2.04 -7.00 9.66
C THR A 239 1.10 -6.92 8.47
N GLU A 240 0.76 -8.06 7.87
CA GLU A 240 -0.16 -8.13 6.73
C GLU A 240 -1.55 -7.59 7.09
N ARG A 241 -2.02 -7.81 8.33
CA ARG A 241 -3.32 -7.29 8.81
C ARG A 241 -3.36 -5.75 8.90
N VAL A 242 -2.20 -5.09 9.01
CA VAL A 242 -2.10 -3.63 9.03
C VAL A 242 -1.92 -3.10 7.61
N LEU A 243 -1.04 -3.73 6.83
CA LEU A 243 -0.70 -3.27 5.48
C LEU A 243 -1.74 -3.63 4.42
N PHE A 244 -2.58 -4.63 4.68
CA PHE A 244 -3.68 -5.07 3.81
C PHE A 244 -4.97 -5.15 4.65
N PRO A 245 -5.73 -4.06 4.76
CA PRO A 245 -6.96 -4.04 5.52
C PRO A 245 -7.97 -5.10 5.06
N GLY A 246 -8.80 -5.56 6.01
CA GLY A 246 -9.83 -6.58 5.78
C GLY A 246 -9.40 -8.01 6.11
N LEU A 247 -10.30 -8.95 5.82
CA LEU A 247 -10.12 -10.36 6.18
C LEU A 247 -8.97 -11.02 5.43
N ASP A 248 -8.69 -10.59 4.20
CA ASP A 248 -7.59 -11.15 3.41
C ASP A 248 -6.23 -10.93 4.09
N GLY A 249 -5.94 -9.72 4.56
CA GLY A 249 -4.70 -9.43 5.29
C GLY A 249 -4.64 -10.12 6.64
N LEU A 250 -5.77 -10.20 7.36
CA LEU A 250 -5.87 -10.98 8.60
C LEU A 250 -5.54 -12.45 8.38
N CYS A 251 -6.14 -13.08 7.37
CA CYS A 251 -5.91 -14.48 7.03
C CYS A 251 -4.45 -14.72 6.60
N ARG A 252 -3.86 -13.82 5.81
CA ARG A 252 -2.44 -13.89 5.43
C ARG A 252 -1.52 -13.83 6.65
N TRP A 253 -1.76 -12.87 7.55
CA TRP A 253 -0.99 -12.72 8.78
C TRP A 253 -1.09 -13.97 9.65
N LEU A 254 -2.32 -14.44 9.95
CA LEU A 254 -2.53 -15.63 10.78
C LEU A 254 -1.86 -16.87 10.17
N ARG A 255 -2.00 -17.07 8.85
CA ARG A 255 -1.36 -18.19 8.15
C ARG A 255 0.14 -18.16 8.33
N ARG A 256 0.79 -17.02 8.08
CA ARG A 256 2.25 -16.91 8.21
C ARG A 256 2.69 -17.04 9.67
N TYR A 257 2.09 -16.27 10.57
CA TYR A 257 2.51 -16.13 11.96
C TYR A 257 2.44 -17.46 12.73
N TYR A 258 1.43 -18.29 12.45
CA TYR A 258 1.27 -19.59 13.09
C TYR A 258 1.85 -20.76 12.28
N SER A 259 2.41 -20.51 11.09
CA SER A 259 3.07 -21.57 10.32
C SER A 259 4.46 -21.87 10.89
N PRO A 260 4.84 -23.16 11.00
CA PRO A 260 6.22 -23.54 11.26
C PRO A 260 7.17 -22.91 10.25
N MET A 261 8.27 -22.34 10.75
CA MET A 261 9.36 -21.85 9.92
C MET A 261 9.93 -22.99 9.04
N GLY A 262 10.00 -22.79 7.72
CA GLY A 262 10.62 -23.73 6.78
C GLY A 262 9.68 -24.73 6.08
N LEU A 263 8.35 -24.62 6.25
CA LEU A 263 7.42 -25.33 5.36
C LEU A 263 7.31 -24.59 4.02
N PRO A 264 7.42 -25.28 2.87
CA PRO A 264 7.16 -24.66 1.58
C PRO A 264 5.73 -24.12 1.54
N ALA A 265 5.56 -22.94 0.93
CA ALA A 265 4.26 -22.31 0.73
C ALA A 265 3.37 -23.22 -0.13
N GLY A 266 2.60 -24.08 0.51
CA GLY A 266 1.84 -25.12 -0.19
C GLY A 266 1.13 -26.08 0.75
N LEU A 267 0.44 -25.58 1.77
CA LEU A 267 -0.69 -26.36 2.30
C LEU A 267 -1.78 -26.31 1.22
N PRO A 268 -2.36 -27.46 0.81
CA PRO A 268 -3.48 -27.46 -0.11
C PRO A 268 -4.58 -26.56 0.46
N ALA A 269 -5.25 -25.81 -0.43
CA ALA A 269 -6.41 -25.04 -0.06
C ALA A 269 -7.35 -25.92 0.78
N ALA A 270 -7.79 -25.41 1.94
CA ALA A 270 -8.75 -26.13 2.77
C ALA A 270 -9.94 -26.56 1.88
N PRO A 271 -10.46 -27.79 2.04
CA PRO A 271 -11.62 -28.21 1.27
C PRO A 271 -12.71 -27.17 1.44
N GLN A 272 -13.26 -26.68 0.32
CA GLN A 272 -14.37 -25.74 0.34
C GLN A 272 -15.49 -26.36 1.18
N VAL A 273 -15.83 -25.70 2.29
CA VAL A 273 -17.02 -26.07 3.05
C VAL A 273 -18.20 -25.76 2.13
N PRO A 274 -19.04 -26.75 1.76
CA PRO A 274 -20.18 -26.50 0.90
C PRO A 274 -21.08 -25.47 1.57
N GLU A 275 -21.52 -24.46 0.81
CA GLU A 275 -22.46 -23.47 1.29
C GLU A 275 -23.73 -24.16 1.82
N PRO A 276 -24.31 -23.69 2.94
CA PRO A 276 -25.59 -24.21 3.40
C PRO A 276 -26.65 -23.94 2.34
N PRO A 277 -27.59 -24.88 2.09
CA PRO A 277 -28.60 -24.71 1.07
C PRO A 277 -29.46 -23.48 1.35
N GLU A 278 -29.71 -22.68 0.31
CA GLU A 278 -30.60 -21.52 0.34
C GLU A 278 -31.97 -21.95 0.88
N SER A 279 -32.48 -21.20 1.86
CA SER A 279 -33.80 -21.44 2.45
C SER A 279 -34.87 -21.29 1.37
N GLU A 280 -35.58 -22.38 1.07
CA GLU A 280 -36.73 -22.38 0.18
C GLU A 280 -37.78 -21.37 0.64
N ASP A 281 -38.14 -20.50 -0.29
CA ASP A 281 -39.15 -19.45 -0.18
C ASP A 281 -40.53 -20.09 0.04
N VAL A 282 -41.01 -20.12 1.29
CA VAL A 282 -42.36 -20.59 1.60
C VAL A 282 -43.36 -19.50 1.25
N GLY A 283 -44.01 -19.69 0.11
CA GLY A 283 -45.01 -18.79 -0.46
C GLY A 283 -46.11 -18.35 0.51
N SER A 284 -46.42 -17.05 0.46
CA SER A 284 -47.54 -16.43 1.14
C SER A 284 -48.89 -16.86 0.54
N GLY A 285 -49.56 -17.79 1.20
CA GLY A 285 -50.99 -18.08 0.99
C GLY A 285 -51.78 -17.71 2.24
N ALA A 286 -52.29 -16.47 2.32
CA ALA A 286 -53.16 -16.04 3.40
C ALA A 286 -54.61 -16.48 3.10
N GLY A 287 -55.02 -17.60 3.69
CA GLY A 287 -56.42 -17.99 3.87
C GLY A 287 -56.87 -17.63 5.29
N SER A 288 -57.91 -16.80 5.36
CA SER A 288 -58.66 -16.39 6.54
C SER A 288 -59.25 -17.55 7.33
N GLU A 289 -59.14 -17.53 8.67
CA GLU A 289 -60.26 -17.76 9.60
C GLU A 289 -59.88 -17.50 11.06
N GLU A 290 -60.89 -17.02 11.79
CA GLU A 290 -60.87 -16.39 13.12
C GLU A 290 -61.16 -17.43 14.25
N PRO A 291 -61.33 -17.08 15.55
CA PRO A 291 -60.58 -17.68 16.65
C PRO A 291 -61.47 -18.45 17.67
N ALA A 292 -60.88 -19.11 18.68
CA ALA A 292 -61.29 -18.99 20.11
C ALA A 292 -60.74 -20.08 21.05
N ARG A 293 -60.39 -19.63 22.28
CA ARG A 293 -60.41 -20.31 23.61
C ARG A 293 -59.44 -21.51 23.81
N GLY A 294 -58.57 -21.57 24.82
CA GLY A 294 -58.31 -20.78 26.02
C GLY A 294 -58.25 -21.67 27.28
N THR A 295 -57.06 -21.95 27.85
CA THR A 295 -56.79 -22.25 29.29
C THR A 295 -55.27 -22.49 29.49
N ARG A 296 -54.43 -21.58 30.02
CA ARG A 296 -54.15 -21.01 31.37
C ARG A 296 -53.10 -21.75 32.24
N ARG A 297 -52.09 -20.97 32.68
CA ARG A 297 -51.12 -21.06 33.84
C ARG A 297 -49.71 -21.56 33.49
N ASN A 298 -48.57 -20.94 33.87
CA ASN A 298 -48.11 -20.18 35.06
C ASN A 298 -47.21 -18.97 34.66
N ARG A 299 -47.31 -17.73 35.22
CA ARG A 299 -46.64 -17.14 36.43
C ARG A 299 -45.14 -17.52 36.57
N VAL A 300 -44.14 -16.63 36.64
CA VAL A 300 -43.87 -15.51 37.60
C VAL A 300 -42.81 -14.56 36.96
N ALA A 301 -43.13 -13.29 36.69
CA ALA A 301 -42.82 -12.04 37.43
C ALA A 301 -41.40 -11.45 37.30
N LYS A 302 -41.33 -10.34 36.54
CA LYS A 302 -40.38 -9.23 36.68
C LYS A 302 -40.91 -8.28 37.78
N THR A 303 -40.03 -7.70 38.58
CA THR A 303 -40.34 -6.53 39.41
C THR A 303 -39.37 -5.39 39.08
N ARG A 304 -39.96 -4.26 38.68
CA ARG A 304 -39.38 -2.93 38.51
C ARG A 304 -39.89 -2.07 39.69
N ALA A 305 -39.11 -1.11 40.17
CA ALA A 305 -39.58 0.17 40.69
C ALA A 305 -38.38 1.15 40.68
N ARG A 306 -38.35 2.32 40.00
CA ARG A 306 -39.14 3.57 40.12
C ARG A 306 -39.12 4.09 41.58
N THR A 307 -38.86 5.36 41.92
CA THR A 307 -39.25 6.63 41.26
C THR A 307 -38.60 7.86 41.93
N ARG A 308 -38.30 8.89 41.12
CA ARG A 308 -38.49 10.37 41.25
C ARG A 308 -38.25 11.14 42.57
N GLY A 309 -37.62 12.32 42.42
CA GLY A 309 -37.97 13.56 43.13
C GLY A 309 -36.83 14.61 43.25
N ALA A 310 -36.96 15.76 42.59
CA ALA A 310 -36.12 16.97 42.74
C ALA A 310 -36.79 17.98 43.73
N PRO A 311 -36.40 19.28 43.91
CA PRO A 311 -35.19 20.06 43.55
C PRO A 311 -34.66 21.02 44.67
N ALA A 312 -33.66 21.86 44.32
CA ALA A 312 -33.52 23.31 44.61
C ALA A 312 -32.39 23.87 45.54
N ARG A 313 -31.57 24.73 44.90
CA ARG A 313 -30.97 26.04 45.34
C ARG A 313 -29.80 26.09 46.34
N GLY A 314 -28.74 26.80 45.92
CA GLY A 314 -27.74 27.45 46.79
C GLY A 314 -26.52 28.00 46.03
N ARG A 315 -26.39 29.35 45.96
CA ARG A 315 -25.24 30.16 45.48
C ARG A 315 -24.00 29.95 46.40
N SER A 316 -22.74 30.34 46.17
CA SER A 316 -22.05 31.44 45.44
C SER A 316 -20.56 31.07 45.26
N ALA A 317 -19.94 31.28 44.10
CA ALA A 317 -18.96 32.34 43.78
C ALA A 317 -17.90 32.69 44.85
N HIS A 318 -16.61 32.46 44.55
CA HIS A 318 -15.55 33.48 44.67
C HIS A 318 -14.28 33.10 43.88
N ALA A 319 -13.77 34.11 43.16
CA ALA A 319 -12.56 34.10 42.35
C ALA A 319 -11.31 34.35 43.19
N ARG A 320 -10.12 34.02 42.66
CA ARG A 320 -8.98 34.96 42.57
C ARG A 320 -7.79 34.38 41.78
N SER A 321 -7.16 35.33 41.09
CA SER A 321 -5.98 35.32 40.24
C SER A 321 -4.65 35.41 41.01
N GLY A 322 -3.54 35.20 40.29
CA GLY A 322 -2.14 35.51 40.66
C GLY A 322 -1.29 34.23 40.60
N HIS A 323 -0.15 34.13 39.92
CA HIS A 323 0.74 35.13 39.32
C HIS A 323 1.46 34.52 38.11
#